data_AF-A4I073-F1
#
_entry.id   AF-A4I073-F1
#
_cell.length_a   1.000
_cell.length_b   1.000
_cell.length_c   1.000
_cell.angle_alpha   90.00
_cell.angle_beta   90.00
_cell.angle_gamma   90.00
#
_symmetry.space_group_name_H-M   'P 1'
#
loop_
_entity.id
_entity.type
_entity.pdbx_description
1 polymer ?
#
loop_
_entity_poly.entity_id
_entity_poly.type
_entity_poly.pdbx_seq_one_letter_code
_entity_poly.pdbx_strand_id
1 'polypeptide(L)'
;MDSMKSKSAMLMTKGIMDMRSDPPRLICTILRYKHPDTKKEVTLYPIPNIAAPAYFQRVLNGDALQRNFDKILCEDGRLPFQAGSASAARQQWLRRLLPFFSIRPVVADGEKFDGIIVRDALESRMAYQMVLEGYDPPVDPRARRAMERIDTYPESTRVVVPWGVYHMPYFRYRLEKEGYKALPSEEVVAFGFHQVMGFFFLSGVMVFAISFVVFRILFG
;
A
#
# COMPACT_ATOMS: atom_id res chain seq x y z
N MET A 1 -24.50 1.19 24.29
CA MET A 1 -24.48 0.61 22.91
C MET A 1 -23.12 0.93 22.26
N ASP A 2 -22.01 0.60 22.93
CA ASP A 2 -20.76 1.38 22.79
C ASP A 2 -19.52 0.62 22.27
N SER A 3 -19.63 -0.55 21.65
CA SER A 3 -18.41 -1.31 21.26
C SER A 3 -18.24 -1.66 19.77
N MET A 4 -19.15 -1.24 18.87
CA MET A 4 -19.02 -1.57 17.44
C MET A 4 -18.27 -0.50 16.62
N LYS A 5 -18.28 0.76 17.04
CA LYS A 5 -17.66 1.85 16.25
C LYS A 5 -16.13 1.91 16.36
N SER A 6 -15.52 1.46 17.46
CA SER A 6 -14.04 1.48 17.59
C SER A 6 -13.36 0.26 16.96
N LYS A 7 -14.07 -0.88 16.87
CA LYS A 7 -13.55 -2.11 16.26
C LYS A 7 -13.39 -2.00 14.74
N SER A 8 -14.18 -1.17 14.06
CA SER A 8 -14.18 -1.15 12.59
C SER A 8 -12.85 -0.68 11.98
N ALA A 9 -12.08 0.17 12.64
CA ALA A 9 -10.79 0.63 12.11
C ALA A 9 -9.67 -0.39 12.33
N MET A 10 -9.61 -1.00 13.52
CA MET A 10 -8.55 -1.95 13.90
C MET A 10 -8.73 -3.34 13.24
N LEU A 11 -9.98 -3.73 12.94
CA LEU A 11 -10.27 -4.99 12.23
C LEU A 11 -9.86 -4.97 10.75
N MET A 12 -9.87 -3.80 10.09
CA MET A 12 -9.74 -3.76 8.64
C MET A 12 -8.36 -4.17 8.10
N THR A 13 -7.31 -4.16 8.93
CA THR A 13 -5.97 -4.58 8.46
C THR A 13 -5.07 -5.18 9.55
N LYS A 14 -5.60 -5.56 10.72
CA LYS A 14 -4.86 -6.27 11.80
C LYS A 14 -3.51 -5.62 12.19
N GLY A 15 -3.50 -4.30 12.45
CA GLY A 15 -2.31 -3.56 12.89
C GLY A 15 -1.35 -3.14 11.77
N ILE A 16 -1.71 -3.38 10.51
CA ILE A 16 -0.97 -2.87 9.35
C ILE A 16 -1.27 -1.39 9.10
N MET A 17 -2.52 -0.99 9.30
CA MET A 17 -3.00 0.39 9.16
C MET A 17 -4.03 0.69 10.23
N ASP A 18 -3.78 1.73 11.01
CA ASP A 18 -4.61 2.12 12.15
C ASP A 18 -4.91 3.63 12.12
N MET A 19 -6.12 3.98 12.54
CA MET A 19 -6.50 5.38 12.78
C MET A 19 -6.29 5.71 14.24
N ARG A 20 -5.44 6.69 14.53
CA ARG A 20 -5.26 7.27 15.87
C ARG A 20 -6.12 8.52 15.98
N SER A 21 -6.71 8.75 17.15
CA SER A 21 -7.65 9.86 17.39
C SER A 21 -7.04 11.10 18.03
N ASP A 22 -5.83 11.01 18.60
CA ASP A 22 -5.23 12.11 19.36
C ASP A 22 -3.73 12.33 19.04
N PRO A 23 -3.38 13.31 18.18
CA PRO A 23 -4.25 13.92 17.18
C PRO A 23 -4.70 12.92 16.09
N PRO A 24 -5.80 13.20 15.35
CA PRO A 24 -6.28 12.36 14.25
C PRO A 24 -5.21 12.11 13.18
N ARG A 25 -4.85 10.84 12.98
CA ARG A 25 -3.87 10.44 11.96
C ARG A 25 -4.05 8.99 11.54
N LEU A 26 -3.78 8.72 10.27
CA LEU A 26 -3.63 7.38 9.72
C LEU A 26 -2.18 6.95 9.86
N ILE A 27 -1.95 5.85 10.56
CA ILE A 27 -0.65 5.22 10.75
C ILE A 27 -0.60 3.96 9.90
N CYS A 28 0.54 3.72 9.27
CA CYS A 28 0.87 2.46 8.64
C CYS A 28 2.09 1.85 9.34
N THR A 29 2.03 0.56 9.62
CA THR A 29 3.12 -0.18 10.28
C THR A 29 3.94 -0.90 9.22
N ILE A 30 5.19 -0.47 9.06
CA ILE A 30 6.19 -1.16 8.24
C ILE A 30 6.69 -2.36 9.04
N LEU A 31 6.46 -3.55 8.49
CA LEU A 31 6.90 -4.80 9.10
C LEU A 31 8.17 -5.30 8.41
N ARG A 32 9.11 -5.82 9.19
CA ARG A 32 10.36 -6.39 8.71
C ARG A 32 10.51 -7.80 9.24
N TYR A 33 10.98 -8.70 8.40
CA TYR A 33 11.13 -10.11 8.70
C TYR A 33 12.48 -10.60 8.22
N LYS A 34 13.08 -11.55 8.92
CA LYS A 34 14.32 -12.22 8.51
C LYS A 34 14.22 -13.72 8.72
N HIS A 35 14.58 -14.50 7.71
CA HIS A 35 14.67 -15.94 7.84
C HIS A 35 15.98 -16.31 8.56
N PRO A 36 15.94 -17.17 9.60
CA PRO A 36 17.14 -17.51 10.38
C PRO A 36 18.19 -18.24 9.56
N ASP A 37 17.80 -19.13 8.65
CA ASP A 37 18.75 -19.94 7.87
C ASP A 37 19.25 -19.18 6.63
N THR A 38 18.36 -18.92 5.67
CA THR A 38 18.70 -18.25 4.40
C THR A 38 19.11 -16.77 4.53
N LYS A 39 18.94 -16.16 5.71
CA LYS A 39 19.18 -14.73 5.98
C LYS A 39 18.40 -13.75 5.09
N LYS A 40 17.46 -14.22 4.27
CA LYS A 40 16.58 -13.38 3.44
C LYS A 40 15.80 -12.42 4.32
N GLU A 41 15.73 -11.17 3.92
CA GLU A 41 14.97 -10.14 4.61
C GLU A 41 13.76 -9.75 3.77
N VAL A 42 12.59 -9.68 4.40
CA VAL A 42 11.34 -9.27 3.74
C VAL A 42 10.79 -8.07 4.48
N THR A 43 10.63 -6.96 3.76
CA THR A 43 10.04 -5.74 4.28
C THR A 43 8.67 -5.52 3.65
N LEU A 44 7.63 -5.48 4.48
CA LEU A 44 6.26 -5.21 4.05
C LEU A 44 5.99 -3.72 4.11
N TYR A 45 5.76 -3.11 2.95
CA TYR A 45 5.42 -1.71 2.78
C TYR A 45 3.93 -1.57 2.47
N PRO A 46 3.09 -1.33 3.48
CA PRO A 46 1.65 -1.20 3.26
C PRO A 46 1.31 0.04 2.46
N ILE A 47 0.59 -0.14 1.35
CA ILE A 47 0.15 0.93 0.46
C ILE A 47 -1.36 1.16 0.62
N PRO A 48 -1.78 2.17 1.40
CA PRO A 48 -3.19 2.57 1.42
C PRO A 48 -3.55 3.25 0.10
N ASN A 49 -4.85 3.29 -0.23
CA ASN A 49 -5.30 3.98 -1.45
C ASN A 49 -5.05 5.49 -1.39
N ILE A 50 -5.07 6.08 -0.18
CA ILE A 50 -4.85 7.50 0.07
C ILE A 50 -3.79 7.65 1.17
N ALA A 51 -2.79 8.49 0.91
CA ALA A 51 -1.76 8.88 1.89
C ALA A 51 -1.12 10.21 1.48
N ALA A 52 -0.28 10.75 2.36
CA ALA A 52 0.50 11.94 2.10
C ALA A 52 1.53 11.63 1.00
N PRO A 53 1.87 12.59 0.12
CA PRO A 53 2.84 12.35 -0.95
C PRO A 53 4.18 11.86 -0.41
N ALA A 54 4.63 12.40 0.73
CA ALA A 54 5.86 11.97 1.39
C ALA A 54 5.85 10.48 1.79
N TYR A 55 4.69 9.96 2.20
CA TYR A 55 4.55 8.53 2.48
C TYR A 55 4.75 7.71 1.20
N PHE A 56 4.05 8.05 0.11
CA PHE A 56 4.24 7.33 -1.17
C PHE A 56 5.65 7.48 -1.75
N GLN A 57 6.34 8.59 -1.51
CA GLN A 57 7.75 8.73 -1.90
C GLN A 57 8.65 7.73 -1.16
N ARG A 58 8.29 7.34 0.05
CA ARG A 58 9.05 6.34 0.81
C ARG A 58 8.74 4.92 0.37
N VAL A 59 7.46 4.59 0.24
CA VAL A 59 7.03 3.19 0.08
C VAL A 59 6.76 2.76 -1.37
N LEU A 60 6.61 3.71 -2.31
CA LEU A 60 6.20 3.45 -3.70
C LEU A 60 7.09 4.14 -4.74
N ASN A 61 8.12 4.91 -4.34
CA ASN A 61 9.08 5.48 -5.28
C ASN A 61 10.03 4.41 -5.80
N GLY A 62 9.93 4.07 -7.09
CA GLY A 62 10.71 2.99 -7.66
C GLY A 62 12.23 3.19 -7.57
N ASP A 63 12.74 4.39 -7.81
CA ASP A 63 14.19 4.67 -7.75
C ASP A 63 14.73 4.55 -6.31
N ALA A 64 13.94 4.94 -5.31
CA ALA A 64 14.30 4.74 -3.91
C ALA A 64 14.27 3.25 -3.52
N LEU A 65 13.26 2.50 -3.95
CA LEU A 65 13.17 1.07 -3.67
C LEU A 65 14.32 0.29 -4.32
N GLN A 66 14.65 0.58 -5.58
CA GLN A 66 15.76 -0.08 -6.30
C GLN A 66 17.14 0.17 -5.70
N ARG A 67 17.34 1.32 -5.05
CA ARG A 67 18.60 1.62 -4.35
C ARG A 67 18.74 0.83 -3.04
N ASN A 68 17.63 0.61 -2.34
CA ASN A 68 17.66 0.08 -0.97
C ASN A 68 17.46 -1.45 -0.90
N PHE A 69 16.88 -2.05 -1.95
CA PHE A 69 16.52 -3.45 -1.97
C PHE A 69 17.09 -4.17 -3.20
N ASP A 70 17.22 -5.48 -3.06
CA ASP A 70 17.78 -6.35 -4.10
C ASP A 70 16.65 -6.84 -5.03
N LYS A 71 15.44 -7.04 -4.47
CA LYS A 71 14.21 -7.33 -5.22
C LYS A 71 13.01 -6.52 -4.70
N ILE A 72 12.15 -6.08 -5.61
CA ILE A 72 10.89 -5.40 -5.34
C ILE A 72 9.75 -6.28 -5.84
N LEU A 73 9.02 -6.91 -4.93
CA LEU A 73 8.01 -7.90 -5.25
C LEU A 73 6.62 -7.27 -5.34
N CYS A 74 5.98 -7.36 -6.51
CA CYS A 74 4.71 -6.71 -6.87
C CYS A 74 3.65 -7.70 -7.36
N GLU A 75 3.39 -8.80 -6.65
CA GLU A 75 2.29 -9.74 -6.98
C GLU A 75 0.89 -9.13 -6.78
N ASP A 76 0.77 -7.92 -6.21
CA ASP A 76 -0.52 -7.23 -6.11
C ASP A 76 -0.97 -6.53 -7.42
N GLY A 77 -0.16 -6.63 -8.48
CA GLY A 77 -0.42 -6.03 -9.79
C GLY A 77 0.16 -4.62 -9.96
N ARG A 78 1.05 -4.18 -9.05
CA ARG A 78 1.69 -2.85 -9.07
C ARG A 78 3.09 -2.82 -9.68
N LEU A 79 3.50 -3.86 -10.43
CA LEU A 79 4.75 -3.84 -11.22
C LEU A 79 4.86 -2.49 -11.94
N PRO A 80 5.94 -1.71 -11.95
CA PRO A 80 5.93 -0.37 -12.53
C PRO A 80 5.64 -0.37 -14.04
N PHE A 81 5.25 0.79 -14.58
CA PHE A 81 5.38 1.03 -16.02
C PHE A 81 6.82 1.38 -16.35
N GLN A 82 7.31 0.89 -17.48
CA GLN A 82 8.62 1.28 -17.99
C GLN A 82 8.54 2.65 -18.69
N ALA A 83 9.46 3.54 -18.33
CA ALA A 83 9.56 4.86 -18.93
C ALA A 83 9.78 4.78 -20.45
N GLY A 84 9.31 5.80 -21.17
CA GLY A 84 9.36 5.85 -22.64
C GLY A 84 8.08 5.40 -23.32
N SER A 85 7.16 4.73 -22.61
CA SER A 85 5.83 4.38 -23.15
C SER A 85 4.78 5.48 -22.94
N ALA A 86 3.76 5.52 -23.80
CA ALA A 86 2.63 6.45 -23.66
C ALA A 86 1.83 6.20 -22.36
N SER A 87 1.69 4.94 -21.95
CA SER A 87 1.05 4.57 -20.68
C SER A 87 1.85 5.08 -19.48
N ALA A 88 3.19 4.99 -19.51
CA ALA A 88 4.05 5.58 -18.50
C ALA A 88 3.90 7.10 -18.41
N ALA A 89 3.84 7.80 -19.54
CA ALA A 89 3.64 9.26 -19.55
C ALA A 89 2.30 9.66 -18.92
N ARG A 90 1.21 8.96 -19.29
CA ARG A 90 -0.12 9.16 -18.68
C ARG A 90 -0.08 8.90 -17.16
N GLN A 91 0.61 7.85 -16.74
CA GLN A 91 0.73 7.50 -15.34
C GLN A 91 1.54 8.55 -14.55
N GLN A 92 2.64 9.06 -15.11
CA GLN A 92 3.41 10.16 -14.50
C GLN A 92 2.56 11.43 -14.36
N TRP A 93 1.76 11.77 -15.37
CA TRP A 93 0.86 12.91 -15.30
C TRP A 93 -0.20 12.74 -14.21
N LEU A 94 -0.84 11.56 -14.13
CA LEU A 94 -1.78 11.24 -13.05
C LEU A 94 -1.13 11.35 -11.67
N ARG A 95 0.10 10.88 -11.49
CA ARG A 95 0.85 11.01 -10.22
C ARG A 95 1.09 12.47 -9.82
N ARG A 96 1.30 13.36 -10.79
CA ARG A 96 1.50 14.80 -10.53
C ARG A 96 0.20 15.48 -10.11
N LEU A 97 -0.91 15.15 -10.77
CA LEU A 97 -2.22 15.73 -10.45
C LEU A 97 -2.86 15.17 -9.18
N LEU A 98 -2.63 13.90 -8.89
CA LEU A 98 -3.26 13.16 -7.80
C LEU A 98 -2.20 12.59 -6.85
N PRO A 99 -1.34 13.43 -6.23
CA PRO A 99 -0.18 12.96 -5.46
C PRO A 99 -0.57 12.27 -4.14
N PHE A 100 -1.84 12.36 -3.74
CA PHE A 100 -2.40 11.76 -2.53
C PHE A 100 -3.00 10.36 -2.78
N PHE A 101 -2.98 9.87 -4.01
CA PHE A 101 -3.51 8.55 -4.36
C PHE A 101 -2.39 7.57 -4.68
N SER A 102 -2.60 6.28 -4.34
CA SER A 102 -1.63 5.24 -4.62
C SER A 102 -1.63 4.86 -6.10
N ILE A 103 -0.89 5.62 -6.89
CA ILE A 103 -0.81 5.45 -8.34
C ILE A 103 0.45 4.64 -8.67
N ARG A 104 0.27 3.59 -9.48
CA ARG A 104 1.33 2.65 -9.91
C ARG A 104 2.58 3.43 -10.40
N PRO A 105 3.80 3.04 -9.95
CA PRO A 105 5.02 3.78 -10.26
C PRO A 105 5.42 3.66 -11.73
N VAL A 106 6.32 4.56 -12.13
CA VAL A 106 7.00 4.54 -13.42
C VAL A 106 8.49 4.54 -13.12
N VAL A 107 9.25 3.66 -13.77
CA VAL A 107 10.69 3.49 -13.57
C VAL A 107 11.41 3.47 -14.91
N ALA A 108 12.65 3.94 -14.93
CA ALA A 108 13.51 3.86 -16.12
C ALA A 108 13.94 2.42 -16.39
N ASP A 109 14.40 1.75 -15.32
CA ASP A 109 14.78 0.35 -15.31
C ASP A 109 13.92 -0.42 -14.31
N GLY A 110 13.41 -1.57 -14.74
CA GLY A 110 12.51 -2.43 -13.99
C GLY A 110 13.15 -3.75 -13.56
N GLU A 111 14.44 -3.97 -13.78
CA GLU A 111 15.10 -5.28 -13.58
C GLU A 111 14.91 -5.89 -12.17
N LYS A 112 14.90 -5.03 -11.14
CA LYS A 112 14.69 -5.48 -9.75
C LYS A 112 13.23 -5.74 -9.39
N PHE A 113 12.29 -5.32 -10.23
CA PHE A 113 10.87 -5.53 -10.00
C PHE A 113 10.44 -6.89 -10.51
N ASP A 114 9.69 -7.61 -9.67
CA ASP A 114 9.23 -8.94 -9.98
C ASP A 114 7.76 -9.12 -9.58
N GLY A 115 7.03 -10.02 -10.22
CA GLY A 115 5.63 -10.31 -9.91
C GLY A 115 4.71 -10.31 -11.14
N ILE A 116 3.44 -9.91 -10.95
CA ILE A 116 2.43 -9.90 -12.03
C ILE A 116 2.13 -8.49 -12.54
N ILE A 117 1.95 -8.38 -13.86
CA ILE A 117 1.66 -7.10 -14.53
C ILE A 117 0.20 -6.68 -14.29
N VAL A 118 -0.72 -7.64 -14.28
CA VAL A 118 -2.17 -7.41 -14.25
C VAL A 118 -2.74 -7.96 -12.95
N ARG A 119 -3.50 -7.11 -12.27
CA ARG A 119 -4.22 -7.45 -11.05
C ARG A 119 -5.43 -8.34 -11.39
N ASP A 120 -5.53 -9.50 -10.75
CA ASP A 120 -6.77 -10.27 -10.72
C ASP A 120 -7.80 -9.58 -9.80
N ALA A 121 -8.94 -9.17 -10.36
CA ALA A 121 -9.99 -8.48 -9.60
C ALA A 121 -10.67 -9.39 -8.57
N LEU A 122 -10.79 -10.70 -8.84
CA LEU A 122 -11.38 -11.67 -7.93
C LEU A 122 -10.48 -11.86 -6.72
N GLU A 123 -9.18 -12.04 -6.93
CA GLU A 123 -8.22 -12.16 -5.82
C GLU A 123 -8.17 -10.91 -4.95
N SER A 124 -8.20 -9.72 -5.55
CA SER A 124 -8.23 -8.47 -4.79
C SER A 124 -9.49 -8.32 -3.96
N ARG A 125 -10.65 -8.71 -4.52
CA ARG A 125 -11.93 -8.70 -3.79
C ARG A 125 -11.91 -9.73 -2.67
N MET A 126 -11.38 -10.92 -2.92
CA MET A 126 -11.28 -11.97 -1.92
C MET A 126 -10.38 -11.54 -0.75
N ALA A 127 -9.19 -11.00 -1.01
CA ALA A 127 -8.30 -10.50 0.05
C ALA A 127 -9.00 -9.42 0.89
N TYR A 128 -9.67 -8.46 0.24
CA TYR A 128 -10.46 -7.44 0.94
C TYR A 128 -11.57 -8.05 1.80
N GLN A 129 -12.35 -8.98 1.26
CA GLN A 129 -13.48 -9.60 1.93
C GLN A 129 -13.04 -10.47 3.11
N MET A 130 -11.97 -11.26 2.95
CA MET A 130 -11.41 -12.10 4.03
C MET A 130 -10.97 -11.27 5.23
N VAL A 131 -10.42 -10.08 4.97
CA VAL A 131 -10.02 -9.16 6.04
C VAL A 131 -11.24 -8.48 6.67
N LEU A 132 -12.21 -8.02 5.87
CA LEU A 132 -13.46 -7.44 6.38
C LEU A 132 -14.26 -8.42 7.25
N GLU A 133 -14.37 -9.67 6.82
CA GLU A 133 -15.09 -10.72 7.51
C GLU A 133 -14.31 -11.28 8.72
N GLY A 134 -13.06 -10.84 8.91
CA GLY A 134 -12.26 -11.17 10.09
C GLY A 134 -11.71 -12.59 10.09
N TYR A 135 -11.53 -13.23 8.94
CA TYR A 135 -10.93 -14.56 8.85
C TYR A 135 -9.52 -14.58 9.47
N ASP A 136 -9.17 -15.69 10.12
CA ASP A 136 -7.87 -15.85 10.78
C ASP A 136 -7.26 -17.25 10.56
N PRO A 137 -6.24 -17.40 9.68
CA PRO A 137 -5.69 -16.35 8.83
C PRO A 137 -6.64 -15.99 7.66
N PRO A 138 -6.64 -14.73 7.18
CA PRO A 138 -7.33 -14.39 5.94
C PRO A 138 -6.66 -15.11 4.76
N VAL A 139 -7.35 -15.37 3.66
CA VAL A 139 -6.76 -16.07 2.50
C VAL A 139 -6.42 -15.10 1.38
N ASP A 140 -5.17 -15.13 0.90
CA ASP A 140 -4.74 -14.41 -0.30
C ASP A 140 -3.75 -15.25 -1.14
N PRO A 141 -4.16 -15.76 -2.31
CA PRO A 141 -3.34 -16.54 -3.23
C PRO A 141 -2.04 -15.84 -3.65
N ARG A 142 -2.02 -14.50 -3.67
CA ARG A 142 -0.84 -13.73 -4.07
C ARG A 142 0.28 -13.87 -3.07
N ALA A 143 -0.03 -13.88 -1.78
CA ALA A 143 0.98 -14.08 -0.74
C ALA A 143 1.62 -15.47 -0.85
N ARG A 144 0.84 -16.50 -1.26
CA ARG A 144 1.39 -17.83 -1.51
C ARG A 144 2.39 -17.80 -2.68
N ARG A 145 1.99 -17.25 -3.84
CA ARG A 145 2.88 -17.11 -4.99
C ARG A 145 4.12 -16.27 -4.67
N ALA A 146 3.95 -15.23 -3.86
CA ALA A 146 5.05 -14.40 -3.40
C ALA A 146 6.05 -15.16 -2.54
N MET A 147 5.60 -16.03 -1.62
CA MET A 147 6.52 -16.89 -0.87
C MET A 147 7.29 -17.83 -1.81
N GLU A 148 6.58 -18.53 -2.69
CA GLU A 148 7.19 -19.44 -3.67
C GLU A 148 8.25 -18.71 -4.52
N ARG A 149 8.00 -17.45 -4.86
CA ARG A 149 8.96 -16.61 -5.60
C ARG A 149 10.15 -16.18 -4.73
N ILE A 150 9.92 -15.76 -3.48
CA ILE A 150 11.00 -15.41 -2.52
C ILE A 150 11.93 -16.61 -2.27
N ASP A 151 11.40 -17.82 -2.29
CA ASP A 151 12.19 -19.03 -2.12
C ASP A 151 13.21 -19.22 -3.25
N THR A 152 12.89 -18.79 -4.47
CA THR A 152 13.82 -18.84 -5.63
C THR A 152 14.92 -17.79 -5.59
N TYR A 153 14.79 -16.76 -4.76
CA TYR A 153 15.83 -15.72 -4.66
C TYR A 153 17.07 -16.24 -3.94
N PRO A 154 18.26 -15.68 -4.23
CA PRO A 154 19.48 -16.00 -3.50
C PRO A 154 19.35 -15.77 -1.99
N GLU A 155 20.17 -16.47 -1.22
CA GLU A 155 20.31 -16.19 0.22
C GLU A 155 20.74 -14.74 0.47
N SER A 156 20.42 -14.22 1.65
CA SER A 156 20.67 -12.83 2.05
C SER A 156 20.01 -11.74 1.20
N THR A 157 19.16 -12.10 0.22
CA THR A 157 18.41 -11.12 -0.58
C THR A 157 17.50 -10.29 0.32
N ARG A 158 17.54 -8.96 0.15
CA ARG A 158 16.60 -8.01 0.75
C ARG A 158 15.46 -7.74 -0.22
N VAL A 159 14.28 -8.22 0.13
CA VAL A 159 13.05 -8.09 -0.63
C VAL A 159 12.17 -7.03 0.03
N VAL A 160 11.60 -6.15 -0.78
CA VAL A 160 10.51 -5.26 -0.35
C VAL A 160 9.23 -5.59 -1.08
N VAL A 161 8.12 -5.50 -0.36
CA VAL A 161 6.78 -5.85 -0.82
C VAL A 161 5.89 -4.61 -0.67
N PRO A 162 5.82 -3.72 -1.68
CA PRO A 162 5.02 -2.51 -1.64
C PRO A 162 3.58 -2.76 -2.11
N TRP A 163 2.79 -3.49 -1.33
CA TRP A 163 1.42 -3.91 -1.72
C TRP A 163 0.30 -3.15 -1.04
N GLY A 164 -0.89 -3.22 -1.64
CA GLY A 164 -2.13 -2.80 -0.99
C GLY A 164 -2.30 -3.38 0.43
N VAL A 165 -2.75 -2.54 1.37
CA VAL A 165 -2.85 -2.90 2.81
C VAL A 165 -3.61 -4.19 3.10
N TYR A 166 -4.62 -4.53 2.29
CA TYR A 166 -5.46 -5.71 2.48
C TYR A 166 -4.74 -7.05 2.20
N HIS A 167 -3.63 -7.02 1.47
CA HIS A 167 -2.84 -8.21 1.18
C HIS A 167 -1.83 -8.55 2.30
N MET A 168 -1.49 -7.56 3.12
CA MET A 168 -0.44 -7.69 4.14
C MET A 168 -0.77 -8.64 5.30
N PRO A 169 -2.01 -8.71 5.82
CA PRO A 169 -2.32 -9.59 6.95
C PRO A 169 -2.03 -11.06 6.67
N TYR A 170 -2.44 -11.58 5.51
CA TYR A 170 -2.13 -12.97 5.16
C TYR A 170 -0.66 -13.16 4.84
N PHE A 171 -0.01 -12.18 4.20
CA PHE A 171 1.40 -12.33 3.87
C PHE A 171 2.28 -12.35 5.11
N ARG A 172 1.97 -11.52 6.11
CA ARG A 172 2.51 -11.61 7.46
C ARG A 172 2.37 -13.03 8.03
N TYR A 173 1.15 -13.57 8.04
CA TYR A 173 0.90 -14.92 8.53
C TYR A 173 1.75 -15.96 7.80
N ARG A 174 1.87 -15.86 6.47
CA ARG A 174 2.69 -16.76 5.66
C ARG A 174 4.16 -16.65 6.02
N LEU A 175 4.73 -15.46 6.12
CA LEU A 175 6.13 -15.28 6.52
C LEU A 175 6.41 -15.94 7.87
N GLU A 176 5.55 -15.70 8.87
CA GLU A 176 5.68 -16.30 10.20
C GLU A 176 5.56 -17.84 10.15
N LYS A 177 4.63 -18.36 9.35
CA LYS A 177 4.46 -19.80 9.13
C LYS A 177 5.67 -20.45 8.47
N GLU A 178 6.30 -19.77 7.50
CA GLU A 178 7.51 -20.23 6.81
C GLU A 178 8.80 -19.92 7.61
N GLY A 179 8.70 -19.66 8.92
CA GLY A 179 9.86 -19.57 9.82
C GLY A 179 10.55 -18.22 9.90
N TYR A 180 10.07 -17.19 9.18
CA TYR A 180 10.64 -15.85 9.30
C TYR A 180 10.38 -15.28 10.70
N LYS A 181 11.42 -14.63 11.25
CA LYS A 181 11.32 -13.92 12.54
C LYS A 181 11.05 -12.45 12.30
N ALA A 182 10.07 -11.91 13.01
CA ALA A 182 9.78 -10.49 13.01
C ALA A 182 10.97 -9.72 13.61
N LEU A 183 11.40 -8.68 12.89
CA LEU A 183 12.31 -7.65 13.36
C LEU A 183 11.50 -6.47 13.91
N PRO A 184 12.12 -5.50 14.61
CA PRO A 184 11.43 -4.30 15.07
C PRO A 184 10.65 -3.62 13.93
N SER A 185 9.36 -3.42 14.15
CA SER A 185 8.46 -2.71 13.24
C SER A 185 8.61 -1.20 13.40
N GLU A 186 8.23 -0.47 12.36
CA GLU A 186 8.22 1.00 12.37
C GLU A 186 6.81 1.52 12.08
N GLU A 187 6.29 2.36 12.96
CA GLU A 187 5.04 3.09 12.71
C GLU A 187 5.34 4.38 11.95
N VAL A 188 4.65 4.59 10.82
CA VAL A 188 4.82 5.77 9.97
C VAL A 188 3.47 6.46 9.78
N VAL A 189 3.45 7.78 9.92
CA VAL A 189 2.26 8.58 9.61
C VAL A 189 2.02 8.58 8.10
N ALA A 190 0.99 7.85 7.66
CA ALA A 190 0.56 7.83 6.27
C ALA A 190 -0.25 9.09 5.93
N PHE A 191 -1.10 9.57 6.83
CA PHE A 191 -1.92 10.76 6.61
C PHE A 191 -2.18 11.48 7.94
N GLY A 192 -1.66 12.69 8.11
CA GLY A 192 -1.76 13.44 9.37
C GLY A 192 -2.90 14.45 9.39
N PHE A 193 -3.12 15.05 10.57
CA PHE A 193 -4.19 16.04 10.80
C PHE A 193 -4.15 17.22 9.82
N HIS A 194 -2.97 17.77 9.55
CA HIS A 194 -2.83 18.89 8.60
C HIS A 194 -3.24 18.49 7.18
N GLN A 195 -2.92 17.27 6.74
CA GLN A 195 -3.35 16.77 5.43
C GLN A 195 -4.85 16.52 5.39
N VAL A 196 -5.44 16.01 6.48
CA VAL A 196 -6.89 15.84 6.62
C VAL A 196 -7.61 17.19 6.52
N MET A 197 -7.15 18.20 7.26
CA MET A 197 -7.71 19.55 7.20
C MET A 197 -7.55 20.20 5.83
N GLY A 198 -6.38 20.06 5.21
CA GLY A 198 -6.16 20.54 3.85
C GLY A 198 -7.12 19.89 2.84
N PHE A 199 -7.34 18.58 2.94
CA PHE A 199 -8.28 17.85 2.08
C PHE A 199 -9.73 18.30 2.29
N PHE A 200 -10.17 18.46 3.55
CA PHE A 200 -11.51 18.97 3.85
C PHE A 200 -11.72 20.41 3.40
N PHE A 201 -10.72 21.27 3.57
CA PHE A 201 -10.77 22.64 3.08
C PHE A 201 -10.90 22.69 1.55
N LEU A 202 -10.04 21.96 0.84
CA LEU A 202 -10.03 21.94 -0.62
C LEU A 202 -11.33 21.36 -1.20
N SER A 203 -11.84 20.28 -0.61
CA SER A 203 -13.14 19.70 -0.98
C SER A 203 -14.30 20.65 -0.68
N GLY A 204 -14.28 21.36 0.45
CA GLY A 204 -15.26 22.40 0.77
C GLY A 204 -15.28 23.53 -0.25
N VAL A 205 -14.11 24.05 -0.64
CA VAL A 205 -13.99 25.09 -1.68
C VAL A 205 -14.51 24.60 -3.03
N MET A 206 -14.15 23.37 -3.43
CA MET A 206 -14.64 22.75 -4.67
C MET A 206 -16.17 22.61 -4.67
N VAL A 207 -16.75 22.07 -3.58
CA VAL A 207 -18.20 21.89 -3.45
C VAL A 207 -18.90 23.25 -3.50
N PHE A 208 -18.37 24.25 -2.82
CA PHE A 208 -18.90 25.62 -2.87
C PHE A 208 -18.87 26.19 -4.30
N ALA A 209 -17.74 26.05 -5.00
CA ALA A 209 -17.59 26.54 -6.37
C ALA A 209 -18.57 25.85 -7.35
N ILE A 210 -18.70 24.52 -7.27
CA ILE A 210 -19.66 23.77 -8.12
C ILE A 210 -21.09 24.19 -7.79
N SER A 211 -21.43 24.32 -6.51
CA SER A 211 -22.76 24.75 -6.08
C SER A 211 -23.09 26.16 -6.57
N PHE A 212 -22.12 27.08 -6.53
CA PHE A 212 -22.27 28.43 -7.06
C PHE A 212 -22.49 28.44 -8.58
N VAL A 213 -21.74 27.62 -9.34
CA VAL A 213 -21.94 27.46 -10.78
C VAL A 213 -23.33 26.92 -11.09
N VAL A 214 -23.76 25.86 -10.41
CA VAL A 214 -25.11 25.28 -10.58
C VAL A 214 -26.19 26.30 -10.23
N PHE A 215 -26.03 27.03 -9.12
CA PHE A 215 -26.94 28.10 -8.74
C PHE A 215 -27.04 29.19 -9.81
N ARG A 216 -25.91 29.64 -10.36
CA ARG A 216 -25.87 30.63 -11.44
C ARG A 216 -26.51 30.12 -12.74
N ILE A 217 -26.41 28.83 -13.05
CA ILE A 217 -27.09 28.23 -14.20
C ILE A 217 -28.61 28.15 -13.99
N LEU A 218 -29.06 27.90 -12.77
CA LEU A 218 -30.48 27.71 -12.46
C LEU A 218 -31.24 29.03 -12.19
N PHE A 219 -30.56 30.05 -11.68
CA PHE A 219 -31.20 31.29 -11.19
C PHE A 219 -30.54 32.59 -11.66
N GLY A 220 -29.51 32.53 -12.52
CA GLY A 220 -28.77 33.69 -13.02
C GLY A 220 -28.89 33.84 -14.52
#